data_AF-A0A955ZV73-F1
#
_entry.id   AF-A0A955ZV73-F1
#
_cell.length_a   1.000
_cell.length_b   1.000
_cell.length_c   1.000
_cell.angle_alpha   90.00
_cell.angle_beta   90.00
_cell.angle_gamma   90.00
#
_symmetry.space_group_name_H-M   'P 1'
#
loop_
_entity.id
_entity.type
_entity.pdbx_description
1 polymer ?
#
loop_
_entity_poly.entity_id
_entity_poly.type
_entity_poly.pdbx_seq_one_letter_code
_entity_poly.pdbx_strand_id
1 'polypeptide(L)'
;MRTALRQALPILLLGVAALAPALQARADHHSWRFEELFSTPDGSVQFIEMRATTDGHDQLQGHTITSGGNVFTFPSNLPDAATAGRRLLIATAAFAALAGAPTPDFLMSEDFFGASGTPIVYAGGLDSGSLPSFPNDGVTSVNRTPPTLQANSPTNFAGVTGSIQAPTCGNGLIDPGEACDRSAGSDPLCCSIACVASASGASCSDGNVCTVGDACDGAGSCVVGPPSPGMACSDGDPCTLADVCDAAGVCVGGSLLVCDDANDCTADSCLPAGGCSFAPVLDGAPCDDADVCTPASSCASGVCVGSGSIDCDDANGCTDDGCDPQLGCRSTPNTAPCDDGDACTTGDVCALGSCVGAPRDCSDGNPCTNDLCDPGLGCQNPPNAVLCDDGDPCTSGDVCNAGACLAGAPADCDDGDACTADSCDAQTGCRNEPIPGCSPPAVPFSSTGGRFLLLALLVVLGALPELRRTRSIRA
;
A
#
# COMPACT_ATOMS: atom_id res chain seq x y z
N MET A 1 -57.00 -53.77 -98.43
CA MET A 1 -57.54 -52.51 -99.01
C MET A 1 -56.48 -51.44 -98.75
N ARG A 2 -55.74 -50.82 -99.67
CA ARG A 2 -55.73 -50.70 -101.14
C ARG A 2 -54.25 -50.70 -101.62
N THR A 3 -53.97 -51.47 -102.69
CA THR A 3 -52.99 -51.30 -103.81
C THR A 3 -51.61 -50.66 -103.53
N ALA A 4 -50.47 -51.36 -103.62
CA ALA A 4 -49.77 -51.96 -104.77
C ALA A 4 -48.81 -51.02 -105.56
N LEU A 5 -47.50 -51.23 -105.34
CA LEU A 5 -46.37 -51.30 -106.29
C LEU A 5 -46.45 -50.62 -107.70
N ARG A 6 -45.48 -49.76 -108.05
CA ARG A 6 -44.39 -50.02 -109.05
C ARG A 6 -43.52 -48.79 -109.38
N GLN A 7 -42.29 -49.11 -109.79
CA GLN A 7 -41.07 -48.35 -110.10
C GLN A 7 -41.17 -47.30 -111.24
N ALA A 8 -40.29 -46.27 -111.24
CA ALA A 8 -39.33 -45.96 -112.32
C ALA A 8 -38.39 -44.76 -111.97
N LEU A 9 -37.24 -44.72 -112.66
CA LEU A 9 -35.93 -44.06 -112.44
C LEU A 9 -35.85 -42.58 -112.98
N PRO A 10 -34.68 -41.92 -113.10
CA PRO A 10 -34.02 -40.93 -112.21
C PRO A 10 -33.95 -39.48 -112.77
N ILE A 11 -33.52 -38.49 -111.97
CA ILE A 11 -33.00 -37.20 -112.49
C ILE A 11 -31.69 -36.80 -111.80
N LEU A 12 -30.70 -36.60 -112.68
CA LEU A 12 -29.36 -36.06 -112.58
C LEU A 12 -29.30 -34.69 -111.89
N LEU A 13 -28.33 -34.46 -110.99
CA LEU A 13 -27.74 -33.13 -110.77
C LEU A 13 -26.34 -33.22 -110.13
N LEU A 14 -25.37 -32.62 -110.84
CA LEU A 14 -23.98 -32.37 -110.50
C LEU A 14 -23.83 -31.82 -109.06
N GLY A 15 -22.82 -32.14 -108.25
CA GLY A 15 -21.40 -32.26 -108.57
C GLY A 15 -20.67 -30.92 -108.32
N VAL A 16 -20.54 -30.50 -107.04
CA VAL A 16 -19.55 -29.49 -106.61
C VAL A 16 -18.91 -29.97 -105.30
N ALA A 17 -17.64 -30.36 -105.38
CA ALA A 17 -16.81 -30.70 -104.24
C ALA A 17 -16.27 -29.41 -103.60
N ALA A 18 -16.60 -29.18 -102.33
CA ALA A 18 -15.94 -28.19 -101.48
C ALA A 18 -15.05 -28.93 -100.48
N LEU A 19 -13.72 -28.78 -100.63
CA LEU A 19 -12.77 -29.12 -99.59
C LEU A 19 -12.96 -28.17 -98.41
N ALA A 20 -13.49 -28.68 -97.30
CA ALA A 20 -13.36 -28.03 -96.00
C ALA A 20 -12.05 -28.50 -95.34
N PRO A 21 -11.22 -27.58 -94.80
CA PRO A 21 -10.06 -27.97 -94.01
C PRO A 21 -10.53 -28.65 -92.73
N ALA A 22 -9.87 -29.74 -92.36
CA ALA A 22 -10.08 -30.41 -91.08
C ALA A 22 -9.86 -29.40 -89.94
N LEU A 23 -10.90 -29.15 -89.13
CA LEU A 23 -10.68 -28.60 -87.81
C LEU A 23 -9.96 -29.68 -87.00
N GLN A 24 -8.69 -29.45 -86.65
CA GLN A 24 -8.08 -30.13 -85.53
C GLN A 24 -8.93 -29.87 -84.28
N ALA A 25 -9.61 -30.89 -83.80
CA ALA A 25 -10.20 -30.90 -82.47
C ALA A 25 -9.06 -30.74 -81.45
N ARG A 26 -9.07 -29.66 -80.68
CA ARG A 26 -8.33 -29.62 -79.41
C ARG A 26 -9.10 -30.54 -78.46
N ALA A 27 -8.52 -31.71 -78.18
CA ALA A 27 -9.09 -32.66 -77.24
C ALA A 27 -9.17 -32.05 -75.83
N ASP A 28 -10.25 -32.37 -75.15
CA ASP A 28 -10.67 -31.85 -73.85
C ASP A 28 -9.92 -32.61 -72.74
N HIS A 29 -8.61 -32.37 -72.54
CA HIS A 29 -7.78 -33.02 -71.50
C HIS A 29 -8.10 -32.53 -70.06
N HIS A 30 -9.35 -32.16 -69.80
CA HIS A 30 -9.74 -31.14 -68.83
C HIS A 30 -10.57 -31.66 -67.66
N SER A 31 -10.67 -32.99 -67.48
CA SER A 31 -11.55 -33.59 -66.46
C SER A 31 -10.86 -33.93 -65.13
N TRP A 32 -9.52 -33.93 -65.10
CA TRP A 32 -8.73 -34.08 -63.87
C TRP A 32 -8.89 -32.86 -62.97
N ARG A 33 -9.16 -33.10 -61.69
CA ARG A 33 -9.34 -32.08 -60.66
C ARG A 33 -8.52 -32.43 -59.43
N PHE A 34 -7.93 -31.45 -58.76
CA PHE A 34 -7.25 -31.69 -57.48
C PHE A 34 -8.25 -32.22 -56.44
N GLU A 35 -7.93 -33.36 -55.82
CA GLU A 35 -8.73 -34.02 -54.78
C GLU A 35 -8.10 -33.82 -53.40
N GLU A 36 -6.82 -34.18 -53.24
CA GLU A 36 -6.11 -34.16 -51.95
C GLU A 36 -4.69 -33.57 -52.13
N LEU A 37 -4.27 -32.73 -51.19
CA LEU A 37 -3.00 -32.01 -51.22
C LEU A 37 -2.32 -32.08 -49.86
N PHE A 38 -1.00 -32.32 -49.83
CA PHE A 38 -0.20 -32.37 -48.60
C PHE A 38 1.19 -31.81 -48.83
N SER A 39 1.72 -31.11 -47.83
CA SER A 39 3.12 -30.68 -47.78
C SER A 39 3.60 -30.59 -46.34
N THR A 40 4.81 -31.06 -46.06
CA THR A 40 5.56 -30.64 -44.87
C THR A 40 5.96 -29.16 -44.98
N PRO A 41 6.25 -28.47 -43.85
CA PRO A 41 6.59 -27.05 -43.86
C PRO A 41 7.86 -26.70 -44.67
N ASP A 42 8.79 -27.64 -44.76
CA ASP A 42 10.05 -27.53 -45.51
C ASP A 42 9.92 -27.95 -46.98
N GLY A 43 8.75 -28.44 -47.41
CA GLY A 43 8.48 -28.89 -48.77
C GLY A 43 9.15 -30.21 -49.17
N SER A 44 9.78 -30.94 -48.25
CA SER A 44 10.49 -32.18 -48.57
C SER A 44 9.51 -33.33 -48.90
N VAL A 45 8.45 -33.50 -48.11
CA VAL A 45 7.41 -34.51 -48.33
C VAL A 45 6.15 -33.83 -48.85
N GLN A 46 5.78 -34.12 -50.10
CA GLN A 46 4.61 -33.54 -50.72
C GLN A 46 3.91 -34.53 -51.63
N PHE A 47 2.58 -34.41 -51.74
CA PHE A 47 1.82 -35.09 -52.77
C PHE A 47 0.64 -34.26 -53.27
N ILE A 48 0.27 -34.54 -54.51
CA ILE A 48 -0.90 -34.04 -55.23
C ILE A 48 -1.68 -35.25 -55.71
N GLU A 49 -2.89 -35.41 -55.18
CA GLU A 49 -3.88 -36.35 -55.71
C GLU A 49 -4.85 -35.60 -56.62
N MET A 50 -5.09 -36.17 -57.80
CA MET A 50 -6.10 -35.68 -58.74
C MET A 50 -7.13 -36.75 -59.03
N ARG A 51 -8.38 -36.36 -59.27
CA ARG A 51 -9.49 -37.24 -59.66
C ARG A 51 -10.00 -36.90 -61.05
N ALA A 52 -10.16 -37.90 -61.89
CA ALA A 52 -10.81 -37.75 -63.19
C ALA A 52 -12.33 -37.86 -63.05
N THR A 53 -13.06 -36.96 -63.73
CA THR A 53 -14.53 -36.94 -63.69
C THR A 53 -15.17 -37.72 -64.85
N THR A 54 -14.42 -38.01 -65.92
CA THR A 54 -14.88 -38.77 -67.09
C THR A 54 -13.77 -39.69 -67.63
N ASP A 55 -14.12 -40.59 -68.56
CA ASP A 55 -13.18 -41.50 -69.25
C ASP A 55 -12.45 -40.79 -70.41
N GLY A 56 -11.34 -41.36 -70.86
CA GLY A 56 -10.58 -40.92 -72.03
C GLY A 56 -9.54 -39.83 -71.77
N HIS A 57 -9.09 -39.66 -70.51
CA HIS A 57 -8.12 -38.63 -70.11
C HIS A 57 -6.74 -39.20 -69.77
N ASP A 58 -6.34 -40.27 -70.44
CA ASP A 58 -5.06 -40.96 -70.26
C ASP A 58 -3.88 -40.23 -70.90
N GLN A 59 -4.16 -39.39 -71.90
CA GLN A 59 -3.15 -38.66 -72.66
C GLN A 59 -2.61 -37.44 -71.89
N LEU A 60 -1.76 -37.67 -70.90
CA LEU A 60 -1.17 -36.63 -70.04
C LEU A 60 0.21 -36.15 -70.49
N GLN A 61 0.93 -36.87 -71.35
CA GLN A 61 2.29 -36.55 -71.72
C GLN A 61 2.44 -35.11 -72.25
N GLY A 62 3.36 -34.34 -71.66
CA GLY A 62 3.63 -32.96 -72.05
C GLY A 62 2.68 -31.92 -71.46
N HIS A 63 1.61 -32.33 -70.76
CA HIS A 63 0.81 -31.41 -69.95
C HIS A 63 1.57 -31.00 -68.69
N THR A 64 1.15 -29.89 -68.08
CA THR A 64 1.85 -29.31 -66.92
C THR A 64 0.95 -29.01 -65.74
N ILE A 65 1.53 -29.16 -64.55
CA ILE A 65 1.08 -28.55 -63.30
C ILE A 65 2.08 -27.46 -62.97
N THR A 66 1.61 -26.29 -62.55
CA THR A 66 2.46 -25.18 -62.13
C THR A 66 2.06 -24.66 -60.76
N SER A 67 3.04 -24.23 -59.97
CA SER A 67 2.78 -23.49 -58.73
C SER A 67 3.86 -22.44 -58.54
N GLY A 68 3.47 -21.17 -58.49
CA GLY A 68 4.42 -20.06 -58.53
C GLY A 68 5.33 -20.13 -59.75
N GLY A 69 6.64 -20.36 -59.52
CA GLY A 69 7.66 -20.54 -60.56
C GLY A 69 7.98 -22.00 -60.91
N ASN A 70 7.44 -22.97 -60.17
CA ASN A 70 7.72 -24.39 -60.36
C ASN A 70 6.83 -24.98 -61.46
N VAL A 71 7.39 -25.89 -62.27
CA VAL A 71 6.69 -26.55 -63.38
C VAL A 71 6.96 -28.04 -63.35
N PHE A 72 5.90 -28.83 -63.16
CA PHE A 72 5.92 -30.27 -63.34
C PHE A 72 5.34 -30.60 -64.72
N THR A 73 6.08 -31.37 -65.53
CA THR A 73 5.62 -31.82 -66.85
C THR A 73 5.42 -33.33 -66.81
N PHE A 74 4.22 -33.79 -67.19
CA PHE A 74 3.92 -35.21 -67.25
C PHE A 74 4.83 -35.92 -68.25
N PRO A 75 5.65 -36.90 -67.82
CA PRO A 75 6.66 -37.52 -68.66
C PRO A 75 6.06 -38.53 -69.66
N SER A 76 4.89 -39.09 -69.36
CA SER A 76 4.21 -40.11 -70.16
C SER A 76 2.69 -40.05 -70.01
N ASN A 77 1.99 -40.76 -70.88
CA ASN A 77 0.55 -41.01 -70.76
C ASN A 77 0.28 -42.08 -69.69
N LEU A 78 -0.95 -42.12 -69.19
CA LEU A 78 -1.47 -43.17 -68.32
C LEU A 78 -1.68 -44.47 -69.12
N PRO A 79 -1.65 -45.63 -68.45
CA PRO A 79 -1.71 -46.93 -69.14
C PRO A 79 -3.10 -47.34 -69.62
N ASP A 80 -4.17 -46.66 -69.19
CA ASP A 80 -5.56 -47.03 -69.48
C ASP A 80 -6.45 -45.80 -69.70
N ALA A 81 -7.29 -45.82 -70.74
CA ALA A 81 -8.28 -44.79 -71.06
C ALA A 81 -9.51 -44.80 -70.14
N ALA A 82 -9.72 -45.85 -69.34
CA ALA A 82 -10.79 -45.93 -68.33
C ALA A 82 -10.47 -45.07 -67.09
N THR A 83 -10.51 -43.75 -67.25
CA THR A 83 -10.11 -42.77 -66.22
C THR A 83 -11.25 -42.31 -65.31
N ALA A 84 -12.52 -42.55 -65.63
CA ALA A 84 -13.63 -42.03 -64.84
C ALA A 84 -13.58 -42.50 -63.38
N GLY A 85 -13.48 -41.56 -62.45
CA GLY A 85 -13.40 -41.85 -61.02
C GLY A 85 -12.07 -42.43 -60.53
N ARG A 86 -11.09 -42.60 -61.43
CA ARG A 86 -9.70 -42.95 -61.05
C ARG A 86 -9.03 -41.75 -60.39
N ARG A 87 -8.03 -42.07 -59.58
CA ARG A 87 -7.13 -41.11 -58.95
C ARG A 87 -5.77 -41.14 -59.61
N LEU A 88 -5.02 -40.08 -59.44
CA LEU A 88 -3.68 -39.93 -59.95
C LEU A 88 -2.83 -39.31 -58.86
N LEU A 89 -1.72 -39.96 -58.50
CA LEU A 89 -0.84 -39.53 -57.42
C LEU A 89 0.48 -39.02 -57.98
N ILE A 90 0.75 -37.73 -57.81
CA ILE A 90 2.05 -37.11 -58.06
C ILE A 90 2.67 -36.78 -56.71
N ALA A 91 3.89 -37.24 -56.43
CA ALA A 91 4.51 -37.00 -55.11
C ALA A 91 6.03 -36.84 -55.18
N THR A 92 6.65 -36.36 -54.10
CA THR A 92 8.11 -36.27 -54.00
C THR A 92 8.75 -37.64 -53.82
N ALA A 93 10.06 -37.75 -54.09
CA ALA A 93 10.80 -38.96 -53.81
C ALA A 93 10.82 -39.30 -52.31
N ALA A 94 10.87 -38.27 -51.43
CA ALA A 94 10.80 -38.46 -49.99
C ALA A 94 9.45 -39.06 -49.55
N PHE A 95 8.33 -38.60 -50.12
CA PHE A 95 7.01 -39.23 -49.91
C PHE A 95 7.03 -40.71 -50.28
N ALA A 96 7.57 -41.06 -51.46
CA ALA A 96 7.59 -42.44 -51.95
C ALA A 96 8.42 -43.39 -51.06
N ALA A 97 9.35 -42.84 -50.26
CA ALA A 97 10.16 -43.60 -49.33
C ALA A 97 9.50 -43.83 -47.96
N LEU A 98 8.39 -43.14 -47.65
CA LEU A 98 7.69 -43.29 -46.38
C LEU A 98 6.94 -44.62 -46.29
N ALA A 99 6.96 -45.22 -45.10
CA ALA A 99 6.15 -46.40 -44.82
C ALA A 99 4.66 -46.05 -44.96
N GLY A 100 3.90 -46.92 -45.65
CA GLY A 100 2.46 -46.71 -45.89
C GLY A 100 2.14 -45.83 -47.10
N ALA A 101 3.13 -45.19 -47.72
CA ALA A 101 2.95 -44.44 -48.96
C ALA A 101 2.60 -45.38 -50.14
N PRO A 102 1.50 -45.14 -50.87
CA PRO A 102 1.33 -45.74 -52.19
C PRO A 102 2.44 -45.30 -53.12
N THR A 103 2.87 -46.18 -54.03
CA THR A 103 3.81 -45.80 -55.08
C THR A 103 3.19 -44.70 -55.96
N PRO A 104 3.81 -43.51 -56.06
CA PRO A 104 3.28 -42.43 -56.91
C PRO A 104 3.28 -42.84 -58.38
N ASP A 105 2.28 -42.38 -59.12
CA ASP A 105 2.22 -42.57 -60.57
C ASP A 105 3.29 -41.71 -61.28
N PHE A 106 3.56 -40.54 -60.71
CA PHE A 106 4.63 -39.65 -61.14
C PHE A 106 5.40 -39.05 -59.97
N LEU A 107 6.70 -38.82 -60.17
CA LEU A 107 7.55 -38.14 -59.20
C LEU A 107 7.70 -36.66 -59.56
N MET A 108 7.50 -35.78 -58.59
CA MET A 108 7.79 -34.35 -58.69
C MET A 108 9.02 -33.97 -57.86
N SER A 109 9.56 -32.77 -58.10
CA SER A 109 10.63 -32.21 -57.28
C SER A 109 10.13 -31.88 -55.88
N GLU A 110 11.04 -31.87 -54.90
CA GLU A 110 10.78 -31.28 -53.58
C GLU A 110 10.50 -29.78 -53.72
N ASP A 111 9.82 -29.22 -52.71
CA ASP A 111 9.39 -27.81 -52.65
C ASP A 111 8.63 -27.35 -53.90
N PHE A 112 7.75 -28.22 -54.43
CA PHE A 112 6.98 -27.94 -55.63
C PHE A 112 5.87 -26.89 -55.38
N PHE A 113 5.23 -26.93 -54.22
CA PHE A 113 4.21 -25.97 -53.73
C PHE A 113 4.36 -25.77 -52.22
N GLY A 114 3.83 -24.71 -51.58
CA GLY A 114 3.90 -24.65 -50.10
C GLY A 114 3.90 -23.28 -49.43
N ALA A 115 4.22 -22.19 -50.13
CA ALA A 115 3.99 -20.86 -49.59
C ALA A 115 2.48 -20.54 -49.58
N SER A 116 1.91 -20.30 -48.39
CA SER A 116 0.47 -19.99 -48.19
C SER A 116 -0.06 -19.04 -49.25
N GLY A 117 -1.16 -19.40 -49.92
CA GLY A 117 -1.80 -18.55 -50.93
C GLY A 117 -1.22 -18.64 -52.35
N THR A 118 -0.19 -19.45 -52.61
CA THR A 118 0.30 -19.69 -53.97
C THR A 118 -0.61 -20.71 -54.69
N PRO A 119 -1.24 -20.39 -55.83
CA PRO A 119 -2.10 -21.32 -56.52
C PRO A 119 -1.32 -22.49 -57.14
N ILE A 120 -1.88 -23.69 -57.09
CA ILE A 120 -1.48 -24.82 -57.94
C ILE A 120 -2.43 -24.84 -59.12
N VAL A 121 -1.89 -24.84 -60.34
CA VAL A 121 -2.63 -24.68 -61.58
C VAL A 121 -2.36 -25.86 -62.50
N TYR A 122 -3.42 -26.51 -62.96
CA TYR A 122 -3.33 -27.57 -63.97
C TYR A 122 -3.82 -27.06 -65.34
N ALA A 123 -3.11 -27.47 -66.39
CA ALA A 123 -3.48 -27.28 -67.79
C ALA A 123 -3.87 -25.84 -68.19
N GLY A 124 -3.12 -24.84 -67.70
CA GLY A 124 -3.31 -23.44 -68.11
C GLY A 124 -4.51 -22.72 -67.48
N GLY A 125 -4.98 -23.17 -66.31
CA GLY A 125 -6.04 -22.49 -65.53
C GLY A 125 -7.39 -23.19 -65.53
N LEU A 126 -7.47 -24.41 -66.09
CA LEU A 126 -8.70 -25.21 -66.15
C LEU A 126 -9.10 -25.80 -64.80
N ASP A 127 -8.10 -26.06 -63.97
CA ASP A 127 -8.31 -26.28 -62.55
C ASP A 127 -7.23 -25.52 -61.78
N SER A 128 -7.65 -24.72 -60.81
CA SER A 128 -6.75 -23.98 -59.92
C SER A 128 -7.21 -24.10 -58.48
N GLY A 129 -6.30 -24.48 -57.60
CA GLY A 129 -6.52 -24.51 -56.16
C GLY A 129 -5.61 -23.49 -55.49
N SER A 130 -6.14 -22.70 -54.55
CA SER A 130 -5.32 -22.04 -53.54
C SER A 130 -5.47 -22.82 -52.23
N LEU A 131 -4.37 -22.90 -51.50
CA LEU A 131 -4.32 -23.68 -50.26
C LEU A 131 -4.26 -22.73 -49.06
N PRO A 132 -5.08 -22.95 -48.01
CA PRO A 132 -4.74 -22.45 -46.68
C PRO A 132 -3.41 -23.08 -46.24
N SER A 133 -2.77 -22.52 -45.21
CA SER A 133 -1.57 -23.13 -44.61
C SER A 133 -1.81 -24.61 -44.30
N PHE A 134 -0.89 -25.49 -44.71
CA PHE A 134 -0.97 -26.91 -44.37
C PHE A 134 -0.81 -27.11 -42.85
N PRO A 135 -1.47 -28.11 -42.27
CA PRO A 135 -1.18 -28.54 -40.91
C PRO A 135 0.28 -29.01 -40.80
N ASN A 136 0.96 -28.56 -39.76
CA ASN A 136 2.34 -28.96 -39.47
C ASN A 136 2.37 -30.21 -38.58
N ASP A 137 1.52 -31.20 -38.87
CA ASP A 137 1.39 -32.43 -38.05
C ASP A 137 1.91 -33.68 -38.77
N GLY A 138 2.36 -33.54 -40.02
CA GLY A 138 2.92 -34.64 -40.82
C GLY A 138 1.90 -35.69 -41.28
N VAL A 139 0.61 -35.54 -40.93
CA VAL A 139 -0.43 -36.56 -41.18
C VAL A 139 -1.71 -36.01 -41.80
N THR A 140 -2.00 -34.73 -41.67
CA THR A 140 -3.24 -34.14 -42.16
C THR A 140 -3.03 -33.49 -43.52
N SER A 141 -3.86 -33.86 -44.49
CA SER A 141 -3.91 -33.28 -45.82
C SER A 141 -5.15 -32.39 -45.99
N VAL A 142 -5.16 -31.62 -47.08
CA VAL A 142 -6.29 -30.78 -47.49
C VAL A 142 -7.05 -31.49 -48.61
N ASN A 143 -8.29 -31.89 -48.35
CA ASN A 143 -9.23 -32.25 -49.42
C ASN A 143 -9.85 -30.97 -49.99
N ARG A 144 -10.02 -30.86 -51.30
CA ARG A 144 -10.46 -29.60 -51.94
C ARG A 144 -11.98 -29.45 -52.08
N THR A 145 -12.77 -30.52 -52.07
CA THR A 145 -14.21 -30.43 -52.43
C THR A 145 -15.13 -31.12 -51.41
N PRO A 146 -15.61 -30.41 -50.36
CA PRO A 146 -15.23 -29.04 -49.94
C PRO A 146 -13.82 -29.00 -49.31
N PRO A 147 -13.21 -27.80 -49.15
CA PRO A 147 -11.94 -27.63 -48.46
C PRO A 147 -12.02 -28.13 -47.01
N THR A 148 -11.49 -29.31 -46.73
CA THR A 148 -11.50 -29.90 -45.38
C THR A 148 -10.16 -30.50 -45.04
N LEU A 149 -9.72 -30.29 -43.81
CA LEU A 149 -8.59 -31.02 -43.24
C LEU A 149 -9.03 -32.45 -42.90
N GLN A 150 -8.26 -33.43 -43.34
CA GLN A 150 -8.50 -34.85 -43.06
C GLN A 150 -7.17 -35.60 -42.94
N ALA A 151 -7.19 -36.78 -42.31
CA ALA A 151 -6.05 -37.68 -42.36
C ALA A 151 -5.70 -38.00 -43.81
N ASN A 152 -4.42 -37.98 -44.14
CA ASN A 152 -4.00 -38.20 -45.51
C ASN A 152 -4.37 -39.60 -46.00
N SER A 153 -4.94 -39.67 -47.20
CA SER A 153 -5.43 -40.90 -47.83
C SER A 153 -5.06 -41.01 -49.31
N PRO A 154 -3.81 -40.69 -49.71
CA PRO A 154 -3.41 -40.69 -51.11
C PRO A 154 -3.66 -42.04 -51.78
N THR A 155 -4.04 -41.99 -53.05
CA THR A 155 -4.39 -43.14 -53.87
C THR A 155 -3.80 -42.97 -55.27
N ASN A 156 -3.05 -43.97 -55.73
CA ASN A 156 -2.49 -43.96 -57.09
C ASN A 156 -3.49 -44.46 -58.15
N PHE A 157 -3.10 -44.40 -59.42
CA PHE A 157 -3.94 -44.80 -60.56
C PHE A 157 -4.32 -46.28 -60.55
N ALA A 158 -3.46 -47.13 -59.97
CA ALA A 158 -3.75 -48.54 -59.76
C ALA A 158 -4.86 -48.77 -58.71
N GLY A 159 -5.26 -47.74 -57.96
CA GLY A 159 -6.27 -47.80 -56.91
C GLY A 159 -5.72 -48.24 -55.55
N VAL A 160 -4.40 -48.18 -55.35
CA VAL A 160 -3.78 -48.47 -54.06
C VAL A 160 -3.85 -47.20 -53.20
N THR A 161 -4.56 -47.28 -52.08
CA THR A 161 -4.67 -46.22 -51.08
C THR A 161 -3.77 -46.52 -49.90
N GLY A 162 -3.19 -45.49 -49.30
CA GLY A 162 -2.36 -45.58 -48.11
C GLY A 162 -2.42 -44.30 -47.28
N SER A 163 -1.68 -44.27 -46.19
CA SER A 163 -1.51 -43.10 -45.34
C SER A 163 -0.05 -43.02 -44.91
N ILE A 164 0.47 -41.80 -44.82
CA ILE A 164 1.84 -41.50 -44.40
C ILE A 164 1.87 -40.77 -43.07
N GLN A 165 3.02 -40.82 -42.42
CA GLN A 165 3.41 -39.90 -41.35
C GLN A 165 4.76 -39.30 -41.75
N ALA A 166 4.76 -38.02 -42.10
CA ALA A 166 5.97 -37.30 -42.48
C ALA A 166 6.70 -36.80 -41.23
N PRO A 167 8.05 -36.96 -41.15
CA PRO A 167 8.83 -36.42 -40.05
C PRO A 167 8.59 -34.93 -39.87
N THR A 168 8.06 -34.51 -38.72
CA THR A 168 7.67 -33.11 -38.49
C THR A 168 7.93 -32.68 -37.05
N CYS A 169 8.92 -31.80 -36.89
CA CYS A 169 9.29 -31.30 -35.57
C CYS A 169 8.15 -30.53 -34.89
N GLY A 170 7.82 -30.95 -33.67
CA GLY A 170 6.78 -30.37 -32.84
C GLY A 170 5.41 -31.01 -33.03
N ASN A 171 5.33 -32.22 -33.61
CA ASN A 171 4.08 -32.98 -33.78
C ASN A 171 3.77 -33.91 -32.59
N GLY A 172 4.68 -34.03 -31.62
CA GLY A 172 4.49 -34.77 -30.38
C GLY A 172 5.03 -36.19 -30.46
N LEU A 173 5.69 -36.54 -31.55
CA LEU A 173 6.28 -37.84 -31.82
C LEU A 173 7.75 -37.62 -32.19
N ILE A 174 8.65 -38.45 -31.64
CA ILE A 174 10.05 -38.41 -32.08
C ILE A 174 10.13 -39.13 -33.42
N ASP A 175 10.26 -38.35 -34.49
CA ASP A 175 10.35 -38.88 -35.85
C ASP A 175 11.80 -39.23 -36.25
N PRO A 176 12.02 -40.05 -37.29
CA PRO A 176 13.36 -40.35 -37.77
C PRO A 176 14.14 -39.08 -38.15
N GLY A 177 15.28 -38.86 -37.49
CA GLY A 177 16.12 -37.67 -37.68
C GLY A 177 16.00 -36.63 -36.56
N GLU A 178 15.03 -36.79 -35.67
CA GLU A 178 14.86 -35.95 -34.49
C GLU A 178 15.55 -36.56 -33.28
N ALA A 179 16.17 -35.71 -32.45
CA ALA A 179 16.74 -36.12 -31.17
C ALA A 179 15.73 -35.98 -30.02
N CYS A 180 14.72 -35.13 -30.20
CA CYS A 180 13.64 -34.82 -29.26
C CYS A 180 12.49 -34.15 -30.02
N ASP A 181 11.28 -34.11 -29.46
CA ASP A 181 10.14 -33.40 -30.05
C ASP A 181 9.48 -32.46 -29.03
N ARG A 182 9.32 -31.18 -29.40
CA ARG A 182 8.92 -30.07 -28.51
C ARG A 182 7.48 -30.13 -27.99
N SER A 183 6.61 -30.95 -28.58
CA SER A 183 5.24 -31.17 -28.08
C SER A 183 5.04 -32.56 -27.46
N ALA A 184 6.08 -33.41 -27.44
CA ALA A 184 6.10 -34.73 -26.81
C ALA A 184 6.38 -34.72 -25.29
N GLY A 185 5.99 -33.66 -24.57
CA GLY A 185 6.34 -33.51 -23.15
C GLY A 185 7.82 -33.24 -22.88
N SER A 186 8.59 -32.85 -23.91
CA SER A 186 9.97 -32.41 -23.76
C SER A 186 10.03 -30.95 -23.30
N ASP A 187 11.11 -30.60 -22.60
CA ASP A 187 11.29 -29.24 -22.08
C ASP A 187 11.81 -28.31 -23.21
N PRO A 188 11.24 -27.10 -23.39
CA PRO A 188 11.64 -26.20 -24.48
C PRO A 188 13.10 -25.69 -24.39
N LEU A 189 13.75 -25.78 -23.22
CA LEU A 189 15.18 -25.47 -23.06
C LEU A 189 16.06 -26.69 -23.40
N CYS A 190 15.56 -27.90 -23.15
CA CYS A 190 16.27 -29.14 -23.46
C CYS A 190 16.03 -29.67 -24.88
N CYS A 191 14.94 -29.26 -25.54
CA CYS A 191 14.66 -29.58 -26.92
C CYS A 191 14.51 -28.29 -27.73
N SER A 192 15.25 -28.12 -28.82
CA SER A 192 15.20 -26.92 -29.68
C SER A 192 14.04 -26.96 -30.69
N ILE A 193 13.75 -25.83 -31.36
CA ILE A 193 12.66 -25.74 -32.36
C ILE A 193 12.99 -26.51 -33.64
N ALA A 194 14.24 -26.92 -33.79
CA ALA A 194 14.71 -27.81 -34.84
C ALA A 194 14.79 -29.28 -34.36
N CYS A 195 14.17 -29.61 -33.22
CA CYS A 195 14.15 -30.97 -32.66
C CYS A 195 15.54 -31.57 -32.39
N VAL A 196 16.50 -30.68 -32.09
CA VAL A 196 17.83 -31.03 -31.59
C VAL A 196 17.82 -30.94 -30.07
N ALA A 197 18.23 -32.02 -29.40
CA ALA A 197 18.37 -32.07 -27.96
C ALA A 197 19.61 -31.31 -27.49
N SER A 198 19.47 -30.55 -26.41
CA SER A 198 20.58 -29.93 -25.70
C SER A 198 21.49 -31.01 -25.11
N ALA A 199 22.78 -30.71 -24.97
CA ALA A 199 23.75 -31.64 -24.41
C ALA A 199 23.35 -32.07 -22.99
N SER A 200 23.64 -33.33 -22.64
CA SER A 200 23.45 -33.81 -21.27
C SER A 200 24.22 -32.94 -20.28
N GLY A 201 23.57 -32.51 -19.20
CA GLY A 201 24.14 -31.59 -18.22
C GLY A 201 23.99 -30.09 -18.55
N ALA A 202 23.41 -29.73 -19.71
CA ALA A 202 23.05 -28.34 -19.98
C ALA A 202 22.00 -27.87 -18.97
N SER A 203 22.14 -26.65 -18.46
CA SER A 203 21.22 -26.10 -17.46
C SER A 203 19.82 -25.91 -18.05
N CYS A 204 18.81 -26.37 -17.32
CA CYS A 204 17.40 -26.06 -17.56
C CYS A 204 16.75 -25.62 -16.25
N SER A 205 15.44 -25.41 -16.25
CA SER A 205 14.68 -25.22 -15.02
C SER A 205 13.32 -25.88 -15.17
N ASP A 206 12.92 -26.64 -14.16
CA ASP A 206 11.59 -27.27 -14.10
C ASP A 206 10.49 -26.32 -13.58
N GLY A 207 10.87 -25.06 -13.27
CA GLY A 207 9.99 -24.06 -12.69
C GLY A 207 9.78 -24.18 -11.18
N ASN A 208 10.36 -25.20 -10.52
CA ASN A 208 10.35 -25.35 -9.08
C ASN A 208 11.57 -24.67 -8.46
N VAL A 209 11.34 -23.61 -7.68
CA VAL A 209 12.42 -22.89 -6.97
C VAL A 209 13.10 -23.72 -5.88
N CYS A 210 12.47 -24.80 -5.43
CA CYS A 210 12.97 -25.67 -4.37
C CYS A 210 13.86 -26.82 -4.85
N THR A 211 14.16 -26.84 -6.14
CA THR A 211 15.14 -27.72 -6.76
C THR A 211 16.21 -26.87 -7.42
N VAL A 212 17.45 -27.35 -7.39
CA VAL A 212 18.60 -26.61 -7.94
C VAL A 212 19.45 -27.51 -8.80
N GLY A 213 20.05 -26.93 -9.84
CA GLY A 213 20.91 -27.68 -10.75
C GLY A 213 20.13 -28.62 -11.66
N ASP A 214 18.91 -28.24 -12.05
CA ASP A 214 18.17 -28.94 -13.09
C ASP A 214 18.99 -28.97 -14.37
N ALA A 215 18.97 -30.13 -15.03
CA ALA A 215 19.83 -30.39 -16.17
C ALA A 215 19.12 -31.17 -17.26
N CYS A 216 19.52 -30.95 -18.50
CA CYS A 216 19.04 -31.76 -19.61
C CYS A 216 19.63 -33.17 -19.56
N ASP A 217 18.82 -34.19 -19.84
CA ASP A 217 19.28 -35.59 -19.91
C ASP A 217 20.05 -35.92 -21.20
N GLY A 218 19.96 -35.07 -22.22
CA GLY A 218 20.52 -35.30 -23.56
C GLY A 218 19.54 -35.92 -24.56
N ALA A 219 18.32 -36.25 -24.13
CA ALA A 219 17.20 -36.74 -24.93
C ALA A 219 16.07 -35.71 -25.07
N GLY A 220 16.28 -34.49 -24.56
CA GLY A 220 15.33 -33.39 -24.68
C GLY A 220 14.50 -33.12 -23.43
N SER A 221 14.71 -33.86 -22.34
CA SER A 221 13.96 -33.65 -21.09
C SER A 221 14.79 -32.91 -20.05
N CYS A 222 14.15 -31.99 -19.32
CA CYS A 222 14.73 -31.39 -18.13
C CYS A 222 14.53 -32.33 -16.94
N VAL A 223 15.62 -32.83 -16.36
CA VAL A 223 15.57 -33.64 -15.15
C VAL A 223 15.70 -32.76 -13.92
N VAL A 224 14.82 -32.99 -12.96
CA VAL A 224 14.74 -32.26 -11.70
C VAL A 224 16.00 -32.47 -10.88
N GLY A 225 16.61 -31.38 -10.44
CA GLY A 225 17.77 -31.37 -9.57
C GLY A 225 17.44 -31.78 -8.13
N PRO A 226 18.45 -31.95 -7.26
CA PRO A 226 18.22 -32.22 -5.85
C PRO A 226 17.45 -31.09 -5.14
N PRO A 227 16.64 -31.43 -4.11
CA PRO A 227 16.05 -30.43 -3.21
C PRO A 227 17.08 -29.50 -2.58
N SER A 228 16.68 -28.23 -2.35
CA SER A 228 17.50 -27.19 -1.71
C SER A 228 16.88 -26.70 -0.39
N PRO A 229 16.96 -27.48 0.71
CA PRO A 229 16.26 -27.14 1.94
C PRO A 229 16.73 -25.82 2.55
N GLY A 230 15.80 -24.98 3.00
CA GLY A 230 16.07 -23.67 3.57
C GLY A 230 16.25 -22.55 2.54
N MET A 231 16.18 -22.85 1.24
CA MET A 231 16.08 -21.79 0.22
C MET A 231 14.74 -21.06 0.36
N ALA A 232 14.76 -19.73 0.26
CA ALA A 232 13.54 -18.92 0.32
C ALA A 232 12.66 -19.21 -0.90
N CYS A 233 11.37 -19.39 -0.66
CA CYS A 233 10.37 -19.61 -1.68
C CYS A 233 9.05 -18.92 -1.28
N SER A 234 7.99 -19.14 -2.03
CA SER A 234 6.63 -18.78 -1.61
C SER A 234 5.70 -19.95 -1.87
N ASP A 235 4.93 -20.35 -0.86
CA ASP A 235 3.94 -21.42 -0.97
C ASP A 235 2.59 -20.93 -1.50
N GLY A 236 2.48 -19.62 -1.75
CA GLY A 236 1.28 -18.96 -2.24
C GLY A 236 0.25 -18.63 -1.16
N ASP A 237 0.49 -18.99 0.10
CA ASP A 237 -0.36 -18.61 1.23
C ASP A 237 0.09 -17.23 1.77
N PRO A 238 -0.73 -16.17 1.69
CA PRO A 238 -0.39 -14.87 2.25
C PRO A 238 -0.31 -14.87 3.79
N CYS A 239 -0.75 -15.95 4.45
CA CYS A 239 -0.73 -16.11 5.89
C CYS A 239 0.54 -16.73 6.45
N THR A 240 1.50 -17.05 5.58
CA THR A 240 2.82 -17.54 5.97
C THR A 240 3.88 -16.54 5.53
N LEU A 241 4.90 -16.41 6.37
CA LEU A 241 6.02 -15.51 6.17
C LEU A 241 7.30 -16.31 6.18
N ALA A 242 8.26 -15.87 5.37
CA ALA A 242 9.58 -16.48 5.26
C ALA A 242 9.48 -17.99 4.93
N ASP A 243 8.70 -18.31 3.91
CA ASP A 243 8.54 -19.68 3.43
C ASP A 243 9.87 -20.23 2.92
N VAL A 244 10.05 -21.52 3.14
CA VAL A 244 11.31 -22.21 2.83
C VAL A 244 11.05 -23.54 2.17
N CYS A 245 11.98 -23.94 1.32
CA CYS A 245 12.00 -25.26 0.73
C CYS A 245 12.30 -26.31 1.79
N ASP A 246 11.53 -27.40 1.80
CA ASP A 246 11.74 -28.53 2.69
C ASP A 246 12.76 -29.55 2.13
N ALA A 247 12.97 -30.64 2.86
CA ALA A 247 13.84 -31.74 2.45
C ALA A 247 13.35 -32.51 1.21
N ALA A 248 12.07 -32.37 0.84
CA ALA A 248 11.46 -33.02 -0.30
C ALA A 248 11.45 -32.14 -1.56
N GLY A 249 11.88 -30.88 -1.46
CA GLY A 249 11.87 -29.94 -2.59
C GLY A 249 10.51 -29.28 -2.79
N VAL A 250 9.71 -29.18 -1.73
CA VAL A 250 8.42 -28.51 -1.71
C VAL A 250 8.55 -27.20 -0.94
N CYS A 251 7.95 -26.13 -1.45
CA CYS A 251 7.86 -24.89 -0.69
C CYS A 251 6.82 -25.04 0.42
N VAL A 252 7.24 -24.80 1.67
CA VAL A 252 6.36 -24.87 2.83
C VAL A 252 6.34 -23.54 3.56
N GLY A 253 5.14 -23.18 4.03
CA GLY A 253 4.90 -21.98 4.80
C GLY A 253 5.79 -21.88 6.03
N GLY A 254 6.35 -20.68 6.24
CA GLY A 254 7.18 -20.40 7.40
C GLY A 254 6.36 -20.06 8.65
N SER A 255 6.70 -18.94 9.29
CA SER A 255 5.96 -18.46 10.47
C SER A 255 4.60 -17.89 10.06
N LEU A 256 3.58 -18.10 10.90
CA LEU A 256 2.25 -17.53 10.68
C LEU A 256 2.27 -16.01 10.77
N LEU A 257 1.60 -15.34 9.83
CA LEU A 257 1.31 -13.92 9.86
C LEU A 257 0.35 -13.62 11.02
N VAL A 258 0.76 -12.71 11.90
CA VAL A 258 -0.10 -12.18 12.96
C VAL A 258 -0.89 -11.01 12.40
N CYS A 259 -2.21 -11.15 12.38
CA CYS A 259 -3.14 -10.18 11.80
C CYS A 259 -3.78 -9.27 12.86
N ASP A 260 -3.04 -8.88 13.90
CA ASP A 260 -3.58 -8.02 14.96
C ASP A 260 -3.67 -6.56 14.48
N ASP A 261 -4.88 -5.98 14.41
CA ASP A 261 -5.09 -4.56 14.07
C ASP A 261 -5.24 -3.65 15.29
N ALA A 262 -5.04 -4.19 16.50
CA ALA A 262 -5.19 -3.51 17.77
C ALA A 262 -6.60 -2.92 18.00
N ASN A 263 -7.63 -3.50 17.38
CA ASN A 263 -9.02 -3.18 17.65
C ASN A 263 -9.74 -4.37 18.28
N ASP A 264 -9.99 -4.28 19.59
CA ASP A 264 -10.73 -5.30 20.36
C ASP A 264 -12.13 -5.62 19.79
N CYS A 265 -12.70 -4.72 18.99
CA CYS A 265 -14.01 -4.88 18.35
C CYS A 265 -13.96 -5.55 16.98
N THR A 266 -12.79 -6.04 16.57
CA THR A 266 -12.61 -6.93 15.44
C THR A 266 -12.00 -8.25 15.88
N ALA A 267 -12.47 -9.34 15.27
CA ALA A 267 -11.89 -10.66 15.40
C ALA A 267 -10.92 -10.86 14.24
N ASP A 268 -9.65 -11.02 14.60
CA ASP A 268 -8.57 -11.11 13.64
C ASP A 268 -8.39 -12.53 13.16
N SER A 269 -8.26 -12.70 11.86
CA SER A 269 -8.03 -14.00 11.26
C SER A 269 -7.22 -13.83 9.99
N CYS A 270 -6.30 -14.76 9.76
CA CYS A 270 -5.64 -14.85 8.48
C CYS A 270 -6.31 -15.90 7.60
N LEU A 271 -6.80 -15.47 6.43
CA LEU A 271 -7.46 -16.32 5.45
C LEU A 271 -6.47 -16.75 4.35
N PRO A 272 -6.29 -18.06 4.07
CA PRO A 272 -5.29 -18.58 3.13
C PRO A 272 -5.37 -18.07 1.67
N ALA A 273 -6.43 -17.38 1.30
CA ALA A 273 -6.59 -16.79 -0.04
C ALA A 273 -6.78 -15.26 -0.02
N GLY A 274 -6.86 -14.65 1.17
CA GLY A 274 -7.22 -13.24 1.35
C GLY A 274 -6.29 -12.46 2.27
N GLY A 275 -5.35 -13.13 2.96
CA GLY A 275 -4.51 -12.50 3.97
C GLY A 275 -5.34 -12.12 5.20
N CYS A 276 -4.96 -11.03 5.86
CA CYS A 276 -5.63 -10.59 7.07
C CYS A 276 -7.09 -10.16 6.82
N SER A 277 -7.96 -10.64 7.70
CA SER A 277 -9.39 -10.34 7.74
C SER A 277 -9.77 -9.95 9.16
N PHE A 278 -10.54 -8.86 9.27
CA PHE A 278 -10.95 -8.25 10.53
C PHE A 278 -12.48 -8.24 10.56
N ALA A 279 -13.07 -9.21 11.25
CA ALA A 279 -14.52 -9.36 11.30
C ALA A 279 -15.09 -8.65 12.53
N PRO A 280 -16.11 -7.78 12.40
CA PRO A 280 -16.69 -7.10 13.56
C PRO A 280 -17.16 -8.10 14.64
N VAL A 281 -16.76 -7.85 15.87
CA VAL A 281 -17.27 -8.55 17.07
C VAL A 281 -18.70 -8.08 17.36
N LEU A 282 -19.47 -8.89 18.10
CA LEU A 282 -20.84 -8.58 18.48
C LEU A 282 -20.92 -7.28 19.30
N ASP A 283 -21.89 -6.43 18.98
CA ASP A 283 -22.19 -5.22 19.75
C ASP A 283 -22.46 -5.56 21.23
N GLY A 284 -21.89 -4.76 22.13
CA GLY A 284 -21.93 -4.97 23.58
C GLY A 284 -20.84 -5.89 24.14
N ALA A 285 -19.98 -6.46 23.30
CA ALA A 285 -18.76 -7.13 23.78
C ALA A 285 -17.86 -6.12 24.52
N PRO A 286 -17.19 -6.54 25.62
CA PRO A 286 -16.25 -5.68 26.33
C PRO A 286 -15.04 -5.38 25.44
N CYS A 287 -14.55 -4.16 25.53
CA CYS A 287 -13.36 -3.69 24.83
C CYS A 287 -12.70 -2.57 25.65
N ASP A 288 -11.48 -2.17 25.28
CA ASP A 288 -10.81 -0.99 25.83
C ASP A 288 -10.80 0.15 24.79
N ASP A 289 -11.40 1.30 25.12
CA ASP A 289 -11.39 2.51 24.29
C ASP A 289 -10.18 3.42 24.59
N ALA A 290 -9.28 2.97 25.48
CA ALA A 290 -8.09 3.65 25.93
C ALA A 290 -8.35 5.04 26.55
N ASP A 291 -9.60 5.31 26.97
CA ASP A 291 -9.99 6.51 27.69
C ASP A 291 -10.19 6.17 29.17
N VAL A 292 -9.33 6.71 30.02
CA VAL A 292 -9.36 6.49 31.48
C VAL A 292 -10.64 7.06 32.10
N CYS A 293 -11.32 8.00 31.43
CA CYS A 293 -12.51 8.68 31.93
C CYS A 293 -13.81 7.91 31.70
N THR A 294 -13.78 6.85 30.89
CA THR A 294 -14.91 5.97 30.59
C THR A 294 -14.71 4.64 31.32
N PRO A 295 -15.36 4.43 32.48
CA PRO A 295 -15.09 3.26 33.32
C PRO A 295 -15.60 1.94 32.73
N ALA A 296 -16.38 1.98 31.65
CA ALA A 296 -16.88 0.83 30.94
C ALA A 296 -16.96 1.12 29.45
N SER A 297 -16.47 0.20 28.62
CA SER A 297 -16.44 0.37 27.17
C SER A 297 -16.97 -0.88 26.49
N SER A 298 -17.65 -0.70 25.37
CA SER A 298 -18.27 -1.79 24.63
C SER A 298 -18.27 -1.55 23.13
N CYS A 299 -18.21 -2.64 22.38
CA CYS A 299 -18.24 -2.58 20.94
C CYS A 299 -19.58 -2.08 20.42
N ALA A 300 -19.53 -1.13 19.49
CA ALA A 300 -20.68 -0.66 18.73
C ALA A 300 -20.27 -0.46 17.27
N SER A 301 -20.84 -1.25 16.37
CA SER A 301 -20.55 -1.20 14.93
C SER A 301 -19.06 -1.35 14.60
N GLY A 302 -18.37 -2.27 15.30
CA GLY A 302 -16.95 -2.58 15.08
C GLY A 302 -15.95 -1.58 15.68
N VAL A 303 -16.42 -0.63 16.50
CA VAL A 303 -15.59 0.35 17.20
C VAL A 303 -15.82 0.24 18.70
N CYS A 304 -14.76 0.36 19.49
CA CYS A 304 -14.91 0.42 20.94
C CYS A 304 -15.42 1.81 21.36
N VAL A 305 -16.53 1.83 22.09
CA VAL A 305 -17.17 3.07 22.55
C VAL A 305 -17.24 3.04 24.07
N GLY A 306 -16.61 4.04 24.71
CA GLY A 306 -16.71 4.30 26.13
C GLY A 306 -18.09 4.75 26.57
N SER A 307 -18.43 4.38 27.78
CA SER A 307 -19.70 4.69 28.41
C SER A 307 -19.51 5.05 29.89
N GLY A 308 -20.38 5.91 30.39
CA GLY A 308 -20.22 6.52 31.70
C GLY A 308 -19.22 7.66 31.70
N SER A 309 -19.09 8.30 32.86
CA SER A 309 -18.10 9.32 33.15
C SER A 309 -17.65 9.08 34.58
N ILE A 310 -16.34 9.10 34.81
CA ILE A 310 -15.83 9.19 36.19
C ILE A 310 -16.21 10.58 36.74
N ASP A 311 -16.64 10.59 38.01
CA ASP A 311 -16.84 11.81 38.77
C ASP A 311 -15.49 12.26 39.35
N CYS A 312 -15.04 13.45 38.94
CA CYS A 312 -13.74 13.99 39.31
C CYS A 312 -13.84 15.15 40.31
N ASP A 313 -15.03 15.45 40.83
CA ASP A 313 -15.25 16.49 41.83
C ASP A 313 -14.42 16.20 43.09
N ASP A 314 -13.46 17.08 43.40
CA ASP A 314 -12.62 16.97 44.59
C ASP A 314 -13.20 17.72 45.80
N ALA A 315 -14.41 18.27 45.64
CA ALA A 315 -15.13 19.11 46.59
C ALA A 315 -14.39 20.41 46.97
N ASN A 316 -13.42 20.86 46.17
CA ASN A 316 -12.74 22.13 46.35
C ASN A 316 -13.27 23.16 45.34
N GLY A 317 -14.02 24.16 45.83
CA GLY A 317 -14.54 25.24 44.98
C GLY A 317 -13.47 26.10 44.28
N CYS A 318 -12.20 25.96 44.66
CA CYS A 318 -11.06 26.65 44.06
C CYS A 318 -10.33 25.88 42.97
N THR A 319 -10.91 24.77 42.51
CA THR A 319 -10.44 24.01 41.37
C THR A 319 -11.56 23.83 40.35
N ASP A 320 -11.18 23.81 39.08
CA ASP A 320 -12.02 23.33 37.99
C ASP A 320 -11.65 21.85 37.76
N ASP A 321 -12.57 20.96 38.09
CA ASP A 321 -12.37 19.52 37.95
C ASP A 321 -12.75 19.05 36.56
N GLY A 322 -11.87 18.22 35.99
CA GLY A 322 -12.07 17.60 34.70
C GLY A 322 -11.40 16.25 34.64
N CYS A 323 -11.83 15.44 33.69
CA CYS A 323 -11.17 14.18 33.41
C CYS A 323 -10.34 14.33 32.12
N ASP A 324 -9.05 14.03 32.23
CA ASP A 324 -8.13 13.93 31.11
C ASP A 324 -8.13 12.47 30.61
N PRO A 325 -8.42 12.22 29.31
CA PRO A 325 -8.58 10.85 28.80
C PRO A 325 -7.38 9.92 29.00
N GLN A 326 -6.17 10.47 29.20
CA GLN A 326 -4.96 9.66 29.44
C GLN A 326 -4.52 9.67 30.90
N LEU A 327 -4.79 10.75 31.62
CA LEU A 327 -4.21 11.02 32.94
C LEU A 327 -5.24 10.91 34.07
N GLY A 328 -6.51 10.70 33.73
CA GLY A 328 -7.63 10.58 34.67
C GLY A 328 -8.04 11.92 35.27
N CYS A 329 -8.60 11.89 36.47
CA CYS A 329 -9.09 13.10 37.15
C CYS A 329 -7.98 14.12 37.39
N ARG A 330 -8.28 15.37 37.07
CA ARG A 330 -7.42 16.54 37.25
C ARG A 330 -8.22 17.71 37.78
N SER A 331 -7.64 18.38 38.76
CA SER A 331 -8.20 19.56 39.41
C SER A 331 -7.27 20.74 39.11
N THR A 332 -7.75 21.71 38.35
CA THR A 332 -6.94 22.87 37.93
C THR A 332 -7.30 24.09 38.79
N PRO A 333 -6.33 24.73 39.48
CA PRO A 333 -6.62 25.93 40.25
C PRO A 333 -7.33 27.01 39.42
N ASN A 334 -8.44 27.51 39.94
CA ASN A 334 -9.19 28.61 39.33
C ASN A 334 -9.02 29.92 40.11
N THR A 335 -9.68 30.98 39.66
CA THR A 335 -9.68 32.31 40.31
C THR A 335 -11.10 32.76 40.66
N ALA A 336 -12.00 31.81 40.92
CA ALA A 336 -13.37 32.12 41.28
C ALA A 336 -13.43 32.84 42.64
N PRO A 337 -14.47 33.65 42.90
CA PRO A 337 -14.77 34.12 44.25
C PRO A 337 -15.03 32.94 45.18
N CYS A 338 -14.54 33.04 46.41
CA CYS A 338 -14.74 32.03 47.45
C CYS A 338 -14.85 32.72 48.82
N ASP A 339 -14.92 31.94 49.90
CA ASP A 339 -14.90 32.41 51.29
C ASP A 339 -13.87 31.55 52.04
N ASP A 340 -12.81 32.17 52.58
CA ASP A 340 -11.76 31.46 53.32
C ASP A 340 -12.13 31.23 54.80
N GLY A 341 -13.29 31.73 55.22
CA GLY A 341 -13.83 31.62 56.57
C GLY A 341 -13.14 32.52 57.59
N ASP A 342 -12.19 33.37 57.17
CA ASP A 342 -11.47 34.29 58.04
C ASP A 342 -12.15 35.68 58.02
N ALA A 343 -12.69 36.12 59.16
CA ALA A 343 -13.29 37.44 59.29
C ALA A 343 -12.27 38.60 59.12
N CYS A 344 -10.97 38.28 59.11
CA CYS A 344 -9.84 39.19 58.95
C CYS A 344 -9.32 39.31 57.53
N THR A 345 -9.97 38.67 56.58
CA THR A 345 -9.69 38.81 55.16
C THR A 345 -10.88 39.44 54.46
N THR A 346 -10.63 40.01 53.27
CA THR A 346 -11.69 40.53 52.39
C THR A 346 -11.35 40.26 50.94
N GLY A 347 -12.39 40.12 50.12
CA GLY A 347 -12.24 39.97 48.67
C GLY A 347 -11.67 38.61 48.28
N ASP A 348 -12.10 37.56 48.97
CA ASP A 348 -11.48 36.24 48.86
C ASP A 348 -11.70 35.64 47.48
N VAL A 349 -10.60 35.15 46.92
CA VAL A 349 -10.54 34.53 45.61
C VAL A 349 -9.66 33.30 45.68
N CYS A 350 -9.96 32.38 44.79
CA CYS A 350 -9.14 31.20 44.63
C CYS A 350 -7.76 31.58 44.09
N ALA A 351 -6.72 31.11 44.76
CA ALA A 351 -5.34 31.24 44.33
C ALA A 351 -4.60 29.93 44.64
N LEU A 352 -3.99 29.34 43.60
CA LEU A 352 -3.21 28.10 43.70
C LEU A 352 -3.98 26.93 44.38
N GLY A 353 -5.31 26.88 44.21
CA GLY A 353 -6.16 25.81 44.72
C GLY A 353 -6.62 26.00 46.17
N SER A 354 -6.44 27.19 46.74
CA SER A 354 -6.95 27.55 48.07
C SER A 354 -7.68 28.88 48.01
N CYS A 355 -8.70 29.04 48.84
CA CYS A 355 -9.35 30.34 49.01
C CYS A 355 -8.45 31.24 49.85
N VAL A 356 -8.14 32.44 49.35
CA VAL A 356 -7.33 33.43 50.07
C VAL A 356 -7.93 34.82 49.90
N GLY A 357 -8.00 35.60 50.98
CA GLY A 357 -8.34 37.02 50.93
C GLY A 357 -7.19 37.96 51.28
N ALA A 358 -7.43 39.26 51.06
CA ALA A 358 -6.50 40.31 51.44
C ALA A 358 -6.70 40.71 52.91
N PRO A 359 -5.63 41.00 53.68
CA PRO A 359 -5.76 41.41 55.07
C PRO A 359 -6.71 42.60 55.23
N ARG A 360 -7.68 42.44 56.13
CA ARG A 360 -8.61 43.49 56.53
C ARG A 360 -7.88 44.53 57.37
N ASP A 361 -8.03 45.79 57.00
CA ASP A 361 -7.58 46.90 57.84
C ASP A 361 -8.56 47.06 59.03
N CYS A 362 -8.03 46.87 60.24
CA CYS A 362 -8.80 47.01 61.49
C CYS A 362 -8.51 48.32 62.22
N SER A 363 -7.69 49.20 61.65
CA SER A 363 -7.37 50.46 62.31
C SER A 363 -8.59 51.36 62.46
N ASP A 364 -8.88 51.77 63.69
CA ASP A 364 -9.89 52.78 63.98
C ASP A 364 -9.31 54.20 64.12
N GLY A 365 -7.98 54.33 63.93
CA GLY A 365 -7.26 55.59 64.06
C GLY A 365 -7.12 56.09 65.50
N ASN A 366 -7.49 55.31 66.51
CA ASN A 366 -7.33 55.66 67.91
C ASN A 366 -6.00 55.11 68.46
N PRO A 367 -5.04 55.94 68.91
CA PRO A 367 -3.78 55.45 69.47
C PRO A 367 -3.98 54.66 70.79
N CYS A 368 -5.14 54.79 71.43
CA CYS A 368 -5.48 54.16 72.70
C CYS A 368 -6.18 52.81 72.62
N THR A 369 -6.21 52.22 71.44
CA THR A 369 -6.67 50.86 71.17
C THR A 369 -5.56 50.06 70.49
N ASN A 370 -5.59 48.74 70.63
CA ASN A 370 -4.76 47.86 69.81
C ASN A 370 -5.60 47.40 68.63
N ASP A 371 -5.15 47.68 67.41
CA ASP A 371 -5.80 47.22 66.18
C ASP A 371 -5.53 45.73 65.99
N LEU A 372 -6.45 44.88 66.46
CA LEU A 372 -6.34 43.43 66.36
C LEU A 372 -7.41 42.91 65.43
N CYS A 373 -7.07 41.85 64.70
CA CYS A 373 -8.06 41.09 63.97
C CYS A 373 -8.13 39.67 64.50
N ASP A 374 -9.32 39.28 64.94
CA ASP A 374 -9.63 37.93 65.37
C ASP A 374 -10.28 37.15 64.21
N PRO A 375 -9.73 36.01 63.77
CA PRO A 375 -10.23 35.30 62.60
C PRO A 375 -11.71 34.85 62.67
N GLY A 376 -12.30 34.73 63.87
CA GLY A 376 -13.71 34.35 64.04
C GLY A 376 -14.63 35.53 64.33
N LEU A 377 -14.12 36.61 64.92
CA LEU A 377 -14.89 37.76 65.39
C LEU A 377 -14.66 39.04 64.57
N GLY A 378 -13.67 39.06 63.69
CA GLY A 378 -13.26 40.22 62.89
C GLY A 378 -12.46 41.24 63.69
N CYS A 379 -12.53 42.51 63.29
CA CYS A 379 -11.77 43.59 63.92
C CYS A 379 -12.16 43.80 65.39
N GLN A 380 -11.15 43.84 66.25
CA GLN A 380 -11.24 44.06 67.69
C GLN A 380 -10.27 45.16 68.09
N ASN A 381 -10.76 46.17 68.82
CA ASN A 381 -9.97 47.33 69.23
C ASN A 381 -9.94 47.43 70.76
N PRO A 382 -9.36 46.45 71.50
CA PRO A 382 -9.30 46.52 72.95
C PRO A 382 -8.44 47.73 73.41
N PRO A 383 -8.86 48.44 74.47
CA PRO A 383 -8.09 49.52 75.04
C PRO A 383 -6.65 49.12 75.41
N ASN A 384 -5.71 50.02 75.17
CA ASN A 384 -4.31 49.86 75.58
C ASN A 384 -3.95 50.91 76.65
N ALA A 385 -2.69 50.87 77.11
CA ALA A 385 -2.14 51.77 78.11
C ALA A 385 -0.80 52.39 77.66
N VAL A 386 -0.63 52.60 76.36
CA VAL A 386 0.60 53.22 75.83
C VAL A 386 0.54 54.75 75.95
N LEU A 387 1.66 55.40 75.64
CA LEU A 387 1.70 56.86 75.51
C LEU A 387 0.87 57.30 74.32
N CYS A 388 0.17 58.41 74.48
CA CYS A 388 -0.61 59.06 73.44
C CYS A 388 -0.39 60.58 73.49
N ASP A 389 -1.10 61.31 72.64
CA ASP A 389 -1.15 62.77 72.61
C ASP A 389 -2.63 63.14 72.67
N ASP A 390 -3.06 63.84 73.71
CA ASP A 390 -4.46 64.27 73.87
C ASP A 390 -4.77 65.55 73.07
N GLY A 391 -3.77 66.11 72.39
CA GLY A 391 -3.85 67.32 71.59
C GLY A 391 -3.73 68.61 72.42
N ASP A 392 -3.56 68.53 73.74
CA ASP A 392 -3.31 69.69 74.59
C ASP A 392 -1.79 69.92 74.76
N PRO A 393 -1.22 71.02 74.24
CA PRO A 393 0.20 71.31 74.40
C PRO A 393 0.61 71.61 75.86
N CYS A 394 -0.36 71.71 76.78
CA CYS A 394 -0.18 71.95 78.20
C CYS A 394 -0.10 70.69 79.06
N THR A 395 -0.10 69.53 78.44
CA THR A 395 0.06 68.24 79.11
C THR A 395 1.24 67.50 78.48
N SER A 396 1.90 66.67 79.29
CA SER A 396 3.01 65.87 78.82
C SER A 396 2.99 64.48 79.46
N GLY A 397 3.38 63.49 78.67
CA GLY A 397 3.33 62.09 79.09
C GLY A 397 1.90 61.57 79.22
N ASP A 398 1.02 61.94 78.27
CA ASP A 398 -0.36 61.46 78.23
C ASP A 398 -0.39 59.94 78.04
N VAL A 399 -1.34 59.29 78.71
CA VAL A 399 -1.45 57.84 78.74
C VAL A 399 -2.86 57.41 78.41
N CYS A 400 -2.94 56.36 77.60
CA CYS A 400 -4.21 55.73 77.28
C CYS A 400 -4.84 55.06 78.50
N ASN A 401 -6.13 55.31 78.70
CA ASN A 401 -6.92 54.64 79.72
C ASN A 401 -8.35 54.41 79.21
N ALA A 402 -8.80 53.16 79.27
CA ALA A 402 -10.14 52.74 78.84
C ALA A 402 -10.54 53.25 77.42
N GLY A 403 -9.57 53.37 76.50
CA GLY A 403 -9.79 53.74 75.10
C GLY A 403 -9.76 55.23 74.82
N ALA A 404 -9.49 56.07 75.83
CA ALA A 404 -9.29 57.51 75.68
C ALA A 404 -7.84 57.90 76.03
N CYS A 405 -7.30 58.89 75.32
CA CYS A 405 -6.05 59.53 75.72
C CYS A 405 -6.33 60.49 76.87
N LEU A 406 -5.70 60.27 78.03
CA LEU A 406 -5.88 61.14 79.19
C LEU A 406 -4.63 62.01 79.38
N ALA A 407 -4.87 63.31 79.55
CA ALA A 407 -3.91 64.31 79.99
C ALA A 407 -2.95 63.78 81.06
N GLY A 408 -1.66 63.88 80.77
CA GLY A 408 -0.56 63.56 81.65
C GLY A 408 -0.29 64.65 82.67
N ALA A 409 0.97 64.79 83.06
CA ALA A 409 1.37 65.85 83.97
C ALA A 409 1.26 67.21 83.27
N PRO A 410 0.84 68.29 83.96
CA PRO A 410 0.88 69.64 83.42
C PRO A 410 2.27 69.95 82.88
N ALA A 411 2.34 70.57 81.71
CA ALA A 411 3.57 71.02 81.10
C ALA A 411 4.28 71.97 82.06
N ASP A 412 5.56 71.70 82.32
CA ASP A 412 6.42 72.61 83.06
C ASP A 412 6.81 73.77 82.13
N CYS A 413 6.15 74.90 82.32
CA CYS A 413 6.37 76.11 81.52
C CYS A 413 7.39 77.07 82.15
N ASP A 414 7.99 76.72 83.29
CA ASP A 414 9.02 77.55 83.94
C ASP A 414 10.27 77.64 83.05
N ASP A 415 10.55 78.83 82.52
CA ASP A 415 11.75 79.09 81.72
C ASP A 415 12.98 79.48 82.55
N GLY A 416 12.83 79.49 83.88
CA GLY A 416 13.86 79.85 84.84
C GLY A 416 14.09 81.37 84.97
N ASP A 417 13.30 82.22 84.31
CA ASP A 417 13.35 83.68 84.47
C ASP A 417 12.33 84.15 85.52
N ALA A 418 12.83 84.61 86.66
CA ALA A 418 11.98 85.16 87.72
C ALA A 418 11.20 86.44 87.33
N CYS A 419 11.46 87.01 86.14
CA CYS A 419 10.76 88.18 85.61
C CYS A 419 9.65 87.85 84.60
N THR A 420 9.43 86.58 84.27
CA THR A 420 8.28 86.12 83.50
C THR A 420 7.26 85.47 84.42
N ALA A 421 5.99 85.61 84.06
CA ALA A 421 4.89 84.83 84.61
C ALA A 421 4.62 83.70 83.62
N ASP A 422 4.94 82.49 84.05
CA ASP A 422 4.78 81.30 83.24
C ASP A 422 3.34 80.79 83.38
N SER A 423 2.72 80.56 82.23
CA SER A 423 1.37 80.04 82.12
C SER A 423 1.29 79.09 80.94
N CYS A 424 0.33 78.18 80.97
CA CYS A 424 0.09 77.33 79.82
C CYS A 424 -1.25 77.65 79.17
N ASP A 425 -1.21 77.85 77.86
CA ASP A 425 -2.36 78.12 77.02
C ASP A 425 -2.71 76.87 76.20
N ALA A 426 -3.91 76.33 76.42
CA ALA A 426 -4.36 75.06 75.83
C ALA A 426 -4.43 75.03 74.28
N GLN A 427 -4.15 76.14 73.59
CA GLN A 427 -4.09 76.18 72.11
C GLN A 427 -2.69 76.41 71.57
N THR A 428 -1.80 77.03 72.36
CA THR A 428 -0.50 77.50 71.88
C THR A 428 0.68 77.02 72.72
N GLY A 429 0.43 76.32 73.83
CA GLY A 429 1.43 75.78 74.74
C GLY A 429 1.93 76.80 75.76
N CYS A 430 3.14 76.59 76.25
CA CYS A 430 3.75 77.45 77.26
C CYS A 430 3.87 78.91 76.78
N ARG A 431 3.42 79.83 77.63
CA ARG A 431 3.51 81.29 77.47
C ARG A 431 4.19 81.89 78.69
N ASN A 432 5.23 82.68 78.43
CA ASN A 432 6.01 83.33 79.48
C ASN A 432 5.82 84.84 79.34
N GLU A 433 4.90 85.42 80.11
CA GLU A 433 4.54 86.84 80.00
C GLU A 433 5.41 87.71 80.92
N PRO A 434 6.05 88.78 80.44
CA PRO A 434 6.88 89.64 81.29
C PRO A 434 6.09 90.29 82.44
N ILE A 435 6.59 90.19 83.68
CA ILE A 435 5.97 90.80 84.87
C ILE A 435 6.32 92.29 84.93
N PRO A 436 5.32 93.20 84.90
CA PRO A 436 5.57 94.65 84.91
C PRO A 436 6.26 95.11 86.20
N GLY A 437 7.44 95.72 86.06
CA GLY A 437 8.22 96.24 87.18
C GLY A 437 9.13 95.21 87.86
N CYS A 438 9.18 93.98 87.36
CA CYS A 438 10.18 93.00 87.77
C CYS A 438 11.52 93.32 87.10
N SER A 439 12.59 93.31 87.87
CA SER A 439 13.96 93.46 87.38
C SER A 439 14.77 92.31 87.95
N PRO A 440 15.45 91.52 87.11
CA PRO A 440 16.08 90.29 87.59
C PRO A 440 17.11 90.64 88.66
N PRO A 441 17.21 89.85 89.75
CA PRO A 441 18.20 90.11 90.78
C PRO A 441 19.58 90.10 90.12
N ALA A 442 20.32 91.21 90.30
CA ALA A 442 21.69 91.33 89.86
C ALA A 442 22.51 90.18 90.48
N VAL A 443 22.77 89.13 89.69
CA VAL A 443 23.63 88.04 90.11
C VAL A 443 25.00 88.63 90.51
N PRO A 444 25.45 88.45 91.75
CA PRO A 444 26.73 88.99 92.18
C PRO A 444 27.85 88.20 91.50
N PHE A 445 28.61 88.89 90.66
CA PHE A 445 29.93 88.45 90.24
C PHE A 445 30.79 88.18 91.48
N SER A 446 31.12 86.91 91.74
CA SER A 446 32.14 86.51 92.70
C SER A 446 33.25 85.77 91.98
N SER A 447 34.39 86.45 91.83
CA SER A 447 35.67 85.84 91.48
C SER A 447 36.19 85.04 92.68
N THR A 448 36.53 83.77 92.49
CA THR A 448 37.87 83.15 92.72
C THR A 448 37.73 81.62 92.86
N GLY A 449 38.45 80.88 92.01
CA GLY A 449 39.14 79.63 92.40
C GLY A 449 38.39 78.29 92.28
N GLY A 450 38.72 77.51 91.25
CA GLY A 450 38.31 76.09 91.16
C GLY A 450 38.78 75.37 89.90
N ARG A 451 40.09 75.27 89.67
CA ARG A 451 40.66 74.20 88.82
C ARG A 451 40.51 72.89 89.59
N PHE A 452 39.93 71.84 89.01
CA PHE A 452 40.38 70.43 89.08
C PHE A 452 39.39 69.51 88.34
N LEU A 453 39.94 68.68 87.43
CA LEU A 453 39.50 67.33 87.02
C LEU A 453 38.02 67.12 86.61
N LEU A 454 37.67 66.48 85.49
CA LEU A 454 38.19 65.19 85.05
C LEU A 454 37.77 64.96 83.58
N LEU A 455 38.74 64.67 82.73
CA LEU A 455 38.57 64.06 81.41
C LEU A 455 38.35 62.55 81.60
N ALA A 456 37.22 62.03 81.16
CA ALA A 456 36.94 60.62 80.81
C ALA A 456 35.58 60.66 80.09
N LEU A 457 35.32 60.07 78.93
CA LEU A 457 35.88 58.92 78.22
C LEU A 457 35.45 59.18 76.74
N LEU A 458 36.34 59.37 75.76
CA LEU A 458 36.69 58.35 74.75
C LEU A 458 35.77 57.11 74.80
N VAL A 459 35.14 56.68 73.70
CA VAL A 459 35.73 55.62 72.87
C VAL A 459 34.87 55.45 71.61
N VAL A 460 35.52 55.71 70.47
CA VAL A 460 35.49 54.95 69.22
C VAL A 460 34.26 55.09 68.32
N LEU A 461 34.38 56.08 67.43
CA LEU A 461 34.18 55.88 65.99
C LEU A 461 35.15 54.79 65.48
N GLY A 462 34.62 53.76 64.83
CA GLY A 462 35.37 52.73 64.12
C GLY A 462 34.37 51.67 63.66
N ALA A 463 33.72 51.84 62.51
CA ALA A 463 34.22 51.33 61.23
C ALA A 463 34.63 49.85 61.31
N LEU A 464 33.86 48.97 60.65
CA LEU A 464 34.31 48.03 59.60
C LEU A 464 33.22 46.98 59.29
N PRO A 465 33.29 46.30 58.14
CA PRO A 465 32.16 45.89 57.31
C PRO A 465 32.05 44.36 57.21
N GLU A 466 31.10 43.91 56.38
CA GLU A 466 31.16 42.73 55.50
C GLU A 466 31.74 41.42 56.07
N LEU A 467 30.92 40.35 56.08
CA LEU A 467 31.14 39.16 55.25
C LEU A 467 30.23 37.97 55.65
N ARG A 468 29.46 37.53 54.63
CA ARG A 468 29.31 36.14 54.15
C ARG A 468 28.87 34.98 55.07
N ARG A 469 27.76 34.41 54.58
CA ARG A 469 27.57 33.01 54.10
C ARG A 469 27.22 31.87 55.08
N THR A 470 26.05 31.31 54.74
CA THR A 470 25.73 29.90 54.39
C THR A 470 25.28 28.89 55.46
N ARG A 471 24.14 28.25 55.08
CA ARG A 471 23.72 26.85 55.31
C ARG A 471 23.33 26.51 56.77
N SER A 472 22.36 25.66 57.09
CA SER A 472 21.71 24.55 56.38
C SER A 472 20.57 23.97 57.26
N ILE A 473 19.53 23.41 56.62
CA ILE A 473 18.85 22.13 56.92
C ILE A 473 17.74 22.03 58.01
N ARG A 474 16.54 21.66 57.50
CA ARG A 474 15.43 20.77 57.98
C ARG A 474 14.77 21.00 59.35
N ALA A 475 13.44 21.14 59.32
CA ALA A 475 12.50 20.01 59.33
C ALA A 475 11.31 20.33 58.43
#